data_AF-A0A0D3LK39-F1
#
_entry.id   AF-A0A0D3LK39-F1
#
_cell.length_a   1.000
_cell.length_b   1.000
_cell.length_c   1.000
_cell.angle_alpha   90.00
_cell.angle_beta   90.00
_cell.angle_gamma   90.00
#
_symmetry.space_group_name_H-M   'P 1'
#
loop_
_entity.id
_entity.type
_entity.pdbx_description
1 polymer ?
#
loop_
_entity_poly.entity_id
_entity_poly.type
_entity_poly.pdbx_seq_one_letter_code
_entity_poly.pdbx_strand_id
1 'polypeptide(L)'
;MNIAHTVHKRLGIYLLALLSINACNNSTDDGVPAAGVSAADAGEQEAAGSAENGQIKARSVSQWEEMLRNTSGWIGADGVYAVALNGVETPGKAADTETLFWFSDSIIGEIEEDSLQDGWEMVHNSVGYMQGGEPDPSKIEFSWRKGEQGEAISMFEPRTPGTTEDEYYWLGDGFFNHATDSTIYIFAYKIRNVPGGVYPFEDVGVSLIALPKGSRPPFDDQRQMETPLFIKDSKGRGKVVFGISVMANTAGAGAPKPDGYIYVYGLRGPRKELLVARVPDKAFEDFSQWRYWDGTDWNTDVHSAAALTSRVSNEMSVSFMEDGRVIAAYQLDTNSPTVAIQVGRSPVGPFQPYKAVYETPEIYEDIDFYTYNAKAHPHLSKPGELLISYNVNSFDFIDDIHRHPHHLRPRFITVKY
;
A
#
# COMPACT_ATOMS: atom_id res chain seq x y z
N MET A 1 36.09 27.68 29.38
CA MET A 1 35.94 26.25 29.70
C MET A 1 34.77 25.77 28.85
N ASN A 2 35.10 25.40 27.61
CA ASN A 2 34.19 25.09 26.51
C ASN A 2 33.96 23.59 26.48
N ILE A 3 32.72 23.15 26.38
CA ILE A 3 32.37 21.83 25.82
C ILE A 3 31.19 22.06 24.86
N ALA A 4 31.54 22.50 23.66
CA ALA A 4 30.77 22.31 22.45
C ALA A 4 31.73 21.59 21.50
N HIS A 5 31.49 20.31 21.26
CA HIS A 5 32.05 19.50 20.16
C HIS A 5 31.64 18.04 20.43
N THR A 6 30.75 17.49 19.62
CA THR A 6 30.90 16.18 18.94
C THR A 6 29.62 15.91 18.12
N VAL A 7 29.46 16.59 16.98
CA VAL A 7 28.70 16.05 15.84
C VAL A 7 29.42 16.59 14.60
N HIS A 8 30.19 15.73 13.94
CA HIS A 8 30.62 15.81 12.53
C HIS A 8 31.86 14.94 12.36
N LYS A 9 31.67 13.78 11.70
CA LYS A 9 32.56 13.18 10.70
C LYS A 9 32.27 11.68 10.59
N ARG A 10 31.67 11.28 9.47
CA ARG A 10 32.20 10.27 8.53
C ARG A 10 31.14 9.97 7.47
N LEU A 11 31.11 10.75 6.40
CA LEU A 11 30.69 10.26 5.08
C LEU A 11 31.95 10.16 4.22
N GLY A 12 32.34 8.93 3.91
CA GLY A 12 33.44 8.60 3.03
C GLY A 12 32.90 8.16 1.68
N ILE A 13 33.38 8.83 0.64
CA ILE A 13 33.20 8.59 -0.79
C ILE A 13 33.59 7.16 -1.21
N TYR A 14 32.73 6.46 -1.98
CA TYR A 14 33.08 5.38 -2.94
C TYR A 14 31.95 5.30 -4.00
N LEU A 15 32.13 5.81 -5.23
CA LEU A 15 32.72 5.23 -6.45
C LEU A 15 31.86 4.13 -7.14
N LEU A 16 31.58 4.41 -8.43
CA LEU A 16 30.96 3.60 -9.48
C LEU A 16 31.10 2.08 -9.31
N ALA A 17 29.99 1.37 -9.52
CA ALA A 17 29.98 0.00 -10.02
C ALA A 17 29.04 -0.12 -11.21
N LEU A 18 29.63 -0.20 -12.41
CA LEU A 18 29.01 -0.82 -13.57
C LEU A 18 28.70 -2.28 -13.23
N LEU A 19 27.48 -2.73 -13.52
CA LEU A 19 27.17 -4.15 -13.60
C LEU A 19 26.57 -4.48 -14.97
N SER A 20 27.28 -5.38 -15.62
CA SER A 20 27.18 -5.84 -16.98
C SER A 20 25.86 -6.55 -17.26
N ILE A 21 25.14 -6.10 -18.28
CA ILE A 21 24.04 -6.83 -18.90
C ILE A 21 24.66 -7.90 -19.81
N ASN A 22 24.58 -9.18 -19.42
CA ASN A 22 24.78 -10.27 -20.36
C ASN A 22 23.48 -10.49 -21.12
N ALA A 23 23.39 -9.87 -22.30
CA ALA A 23 22.39 -10.17 -23.30
C ALA A 23 22.77 -11.45 -24.05
N CYS A 24 21.95 -12.49 -23.96
CA CYS A 24 21.93 -13.56 -24.97
C CYS A 24 21.01 -13.10 -26.11
N ASN A 25 21.63 -12.57 -27.17
CA ASN A 25 21.01 -12.43 -28.48
C ASN A 25 21.03 -13.79 -29.19
N ASN A 26 19.89 -14.21 -29.72
CA ASN A 26 19.80 -15.03 -30.93
C ASN A 26 18.54 -14.58 -31.70
N SER A 27 18.74 -13.64 -32.61
CA SER A 27 17.95 -13.44 -33.84
C SER A 27 18.71 -14.20 -34.95
N THR A 28 18.18 -14.75 -36.03
CA THR A 28 16.96 -14.63 -36.85
C THR A 28 17.11 -15.76 -37.88
N ASP A 29 16.04 -16.34 -38.42
CA ASP A 29 15.67 -16.09 -39.83
C ASP A 29 14.35 -16.78 -40.22
N ASP A 30 13.85 -16.33 -41.36
CA ASP A 30 12.89 -16.94 -42.28
C ASP A 30 11.42 -16.44 -42.24
N GLY A 31 11.15 -15.53 -43.19
CA GLY A 31 10.22 -15.86 -44.27
C GLY A 31 8.82 -15.24 -44.22
N VAL A 32 8.68 -14.05 -44.79
CA VAL A 32 7.38 -13.52 -45.28
C VAL A 32 7.23 -13.84 -46.78
N PRO A 33 6.00 -14.09 -47.24
CA PRO A 33 5.59 -13.46 -48.49
C PRO A 33 4.26 -12.71 -48.36
N ALA A 34 4.17 -11.62 -49.12
CA ALA A 34 3.06 -10.70 -49.21
C ALA A 34 2.05 -11.06 -50.31
N ALA A 35 0.78 -10.73 -50.07
CA ALA A 35 -0.27 -10.41 -51.05
C ALA A 35 -1.39 -9.71 -50.24
N GLY A 36 -2.09 -8.65 -50.64
CA GLY A 36 -2.28 -8.01 -51.92
C GLY A 36 -3.78 -7.66 -52.08
N VAL A 37 -4.09 -6.36 -52.03
CA VAL A 37 -5.24 -5.65 -52.67
C VAL A 37 -6.64 -5.76 -52.04
N SER A 38 -7.19 -4.61 -51.62
CA SER A 38 -8.30 -3.89 -52.32
C SER A 38 -8.99 -2.86 -51.42
N ALA A 39 -9.24 -1.67 -51.97
CA ALA A 39 -10.06 -0.61 -51.40
C ALA A 39 -11.33 -0.45 -52.25
N ALA A 40 -12.50 -0.34 -51.62
CA ALA A 40 -13.68 0.29 -52.22
C ALA A 40 -14.75 0.65 -51.15
N ASP A 41 -14.94 1.96 -51.04
CA ASP A 41 -16.19 2.71 -51.07
C ASP A 41 -17.22 2.75 -49.92
N ALA A 42 -17.81 3.93 -49.83
CA ALA A 42 -18.59 4.51 -48.75
C ALA A 42 -20.04 4.04 -48.63
N GLY A 43 -20.60 4.23 -47.43
CA GLY A 43 -22.05 4.20 -47.18
C GLY A 43 -22.35 4.73 -45.79
N GLU A 44 -22.87 5.97 -45.71
CA GLU A 44 -23.53 6.50 -44.52
C GLU A 44 -24.74 5.63 -44.17
N GLN A 45 -24.75 5.09 -42.97
CA GLN A 45 -25.95 4.61 -42.29
C GLN A 45 -25.89 5.08 -40.83
N GLU A 46 -26.72 6.07 -40.51
CA GLU A 46 -27.11 6.35 -39.13
C GLU A 46 -27.72 5.08 -38.52
N ALA A 47 -27.02 4.52 -37.54
CA ALA A 47 -27.52 3.43 -36.72
C ALA A 47 -27.13 3.68 -35.25
N ALA A 48 -28.16 4.02 -34.48
CA ALA A 48 -28.39 3.73 -33.07
C ALA A 48 -27.16 3.44 -32.18
N GLY A 49 -26.88 4.37 -31.26
CA GLY A 49 -26.34 4.12 -29.92
C GLY A 49 -25.31 3.01 -29.80
N SER A 50 -24.08 3.25 -30.25
CA SER A 50 -22.95 2.44 -29.83
C SER A 50 -22.74 2.64 -28.34
N ALA A 51 -22.89 1.57 -27.55
CA ALA A 51 -22.32 1.51 -26.22
C ALA A 51 -20.85 1.94 -26.32
N GLU A 52 -20.46 3.00 -25.60
CA GLU A 52 -19.05 3.40 -25.52
C GLU A 52 -18.24 2.17 -25.14
N ASN A 53 -17.34 1.75 -26.03
CA ASN A 53 -16.40 0.68 -25.77
C ASN A 53 -15.59 1.11 -24.53
N GLY A 54 -15.90 0.51 -23.38
CA GLY A 54 -15.41 0.91 -22.05
C GLY A 54 -13.89 0.90 -21.98
N GLN A 55 -13.27 2.03 -22.32
CA GLN A 55 -11.85 2.25 -22.12
C GLN A 55 -11.61 2.49 -20.63
N ILE A 56 -10.69 1.72 -20.05
CA ILE A 56 -10.14 2.02 -18.73
C ILE A 56 -9.48 3.39 -18.81
N LYS A 57 -9.95 4.33 -17.98
CA LYS A 57 -9.45 5.72 -17.97
C LYS A 57 -8.95 6.04 -16.57
N ALA A 58 -7.66 6.34 -16.47
CA ALA A 58 -7.03 6.83 -15.26
C ALA A 58 -6.88 8.36 -15.27
N ARG A 59 -7.04 9.03 -14.13
CA ARG A 59 -6.87 10.49 -13.98
C ARG A 59 -6.34 10.85 -12.60
N SER A 60 -5.40 11.78 -12.50
CA SER A 60 -5.01 12.39 -11.22
C SER A 60 -6.19 13.11 -10.57
N VAL A 61 -6.27 13.06 -9.25
CA VAL A 61 -7.30 13.73 -8.46
C VAL A 61 -6.66 14.53 -7.33
N SER A 62 -6.17 15.71 -7.70
CA SER A 62 -5.42 16.61 -6.82
C SER A 62 -6.19 17.07 -5.57
N GLN A 63 -7.51 16.95 -5.54
CA GLN A 63 -8.30 17.30 -4.35
C GLN A 63 -7.96 16.40 -3.14
N TRP A 64 -7.69 15.11 -3.38
CA TRP A 64 -7.24 14.21 -2.31
C TRP A 64 -5.82 14.54 -1.85
N GLU A 65 -4.96 14.98 -2.76
CA GLU A 65 -3.61 15.41 -2.46
C GLU A 65 -3.60 16.69 -1.62
N GLU A 66 -4.46 17.64 -1.96
CA GLU A 66 -4.62 18.90 -1.24
C GLU A 66 -5.25 18.69 0.15
N MET A 67 -6.15 17.71 0.31
CA MET A 67 -6.67 17.32 1.62
C MET A 67 -5.56 16.86 2.58
N LEU A 68 -4.49 16.25 2.06
CA LEU A 68 -3.33 15.84 2.85
C LEU A 68 -2.25 16.93 2.94
N ARG A 69 -2.46 18.13 2.36
CA ARG A 69 -1.47 19.19 2.38
C ARG A 69 -1.61 20.04 3.64
N ASN A 70 -0.60 20.00 4.50
CA ASN A 70 -0.46 20.92 5.63
C ASN A 70 0.90 21.64 5.58
N THR A 71 0.99 22.71 6.36
CA THR A 71 2.22 23.47 6.63
C THR A 71 2.63 23.43 8.10
N SER A 72 1.86 22.78 8.97
CA SER A 72 2.12 22.71 10.41
C SER A 72 1.69 21.35 10.95
N GLY A 73 2.46 20.80 11.88
CA GLY A 73 2.23 19.45 12.40
C GLY A 73 2.51 18.37 11.37
N TRP A 74 1.52 17.55 11.04
CA TRP A 74 1.67 16.46 10.06
C TRP A 74 1.75 17.02 8.63
N ILE A 75 2.88 16.89 7.94
CA ILE A 75 3.09 17.53 6.61
C ILE A 75 3.31 16.54 5.45
N GLY A 76 3.54 15.27 5.74
CA GLY A 76 3.67 14.21 4.72
C GLY A 76 3.86 12.83 5.36
N ALA A 77 3.57 11.77 4.62
CA ALA A 77 3.82 10.41 5.07
C ALA A 77 3.87 9.38 3.94
N ASP A 78 4.40 8.21 4.29
CA ASP A 78 4.29 6.95 3.56
C ASP A 78 3.10 6.10 4.06
N GLY A 79 2.86 4.95 3.44
CA GLY A 79 1.72 4.09 3.73
C GLY A 79 0.46 4.61 3.04
N VAL A 80 -0.50 5.11 3.81
CA VAL A 80 -1.89 5.43 3.40
C VAL A 80 -2.75 4.19 3.27
N TYR A 81 -3.08 3.58 4.39
CA TYR A 81 -4.19 2.63 4.46
C TYR A 81 -5.39 3.29 5.11
N ALA A 82 -6.56 2.75 4.84
CA ALA A 82 -7.82 3.31 5.31
C ALA A 82 -8.82 2.21 5.61
N VAL A 83 -9.65 2.42 6.63
CA VAL A 83 -10.81 1.58 6.90
C VAL A 83 -12.03 2.45 7.22
N ALA A 84 -13.18 2.03 6.74
CA ALA A 84 -14.45 2.57 7.19
C ALA A 84 -14.73 2.16 8.64
N LEU A 85 -15.10 3.10 9.53
CA LEU A 85 -15.39 2.78 10.94
C LEU A 85 -16.70 2.03 11.18
N ASN A 86 -17.53 1.86 10.15
CA ASN A 86 -18.65 0.90 10.15
C ASN A 86 -18.25 -0.46 9.52
N GLY A 87 -17.02 -0.57 9.03
CA GLY A 87 -16.43 -1.73 8.35
C GLY A 87 -16.97 -2.05 6.97
N VAL A 88 -17.83 -1.21 6.38
CA VAL A 88 -18.40 -1.44 5.04
C VAL A 88 -17.43 -0.92 3.99
N GLU A 89 -16.83 -1.84 3.22
CA GLU A 89 -15.83 -1.51 2.19
C GLU A 89 -16.43 -1.31 0.79
N THR A 90 -17.77 -1.30 0.68
CA THR A 90 -18.45 -1.14 -0.61
C THR A 90 -18.30 0.30 -1.15
N PRO A 91 -17.95 0.49 -2.44
CA PRO A 91 -17.91 1.80 -3.07
C PRO A 91 -19.20 2.60 -2.92
N GLY A 92 -19.06 3.92 -2.73
CA GLY A 92 -20.18 4.86 -2.57
C GLY A 92 -20.83 4.87 -1.19
N LYS A 93 -20.20 4.24 -0.17
CA LYS A 93 -20.71 4.20 1.21
C LYS A 93 -19.93 5.04 2.23
N ALA A 94 -18.83 5.67 1.82
CA ALA A 94 -18.00 6.47 2.74
C ALA A 94 -18.75 7.64 3.41
N ALA A 95 -19.77 8.22 2.78
CA ALA A 95 -20.54 9.31 3.39
C ALA A 95 -21.31 8.92 4.66
N ASP A 96 -21.53 7.62 4.89
CA ASP A 96 -22.30 7.09 6.01
C ASP A 96 -21.45 6.82 7.27
N THR A 97 -20.15 7.12 7.23
CA THR A 97 -19.19 6.77 8.28
C THR A 97 -17.99 7.73 8.32
N GLU A 98 -17.22 7.66 9.39
CA GLU A 98 -15.85 8.18 9.40
C GLU A 98 -14.88 7.13 8.80
N THR A 99 -13.78 7.60 8.25
CA THR A 99 -12.65 6.80 7.80
C THR A 99 -11.48 7.01 8.76
N LEU A 100 -10.90 5.90 9.23
CA LEU A 100 -9.61 5.92 9.90
C LEU A 100 -8.52 5.63 8.87
N PHE A 101 -7.62 6.59 8.68
CA PHE A 101 -6.36 6.42 7.98
C PHE A 101 -5.26 6.04 8.95
N TRP A 102 -4.34 5.20 8.49
CA TRP A 102 -3.03 5.04 9.13
C TRP A 102 -1.91 5.08 8.11
N PHE A 103 -0.80 5.63 8.57
CA PHE A 103 0.38 5.96 7.79
C PHE A 103 1.61 5.31 8.41
N SER A 104 2.64 5.10 7.60
CA SER A 104 3.97 4.67 8.07
C SER A 104 4.83 5.91 8.33
N ASP A 105 6.11 5.92 7.97
CA ASP A 105 7.00 7.05 8.17
C ASP A 105 6.30 8.38 7.81
N SER A 106 6.19 9.26 8.79
CA SER A 106 5.42 10.51 8.73
C SER A 106 6.27 11.67 9.25
N ILE A 107 6.21 12.79 8.54
CA ILE A 107 6.97 13.99 8.84
C ILE A 107 6.11 14.92 9.68
N ILE A 108 6.62 15.28 10.86
CA ILE A 108 6.02 16.26 11.77
C ILE A 108 6.89 17.51 11.79
N GLY A 109 6.37 18.68 11.40
CA GLY A 109 7.16 19.89 11.35
C GLY A 109 6.37 21.12 10.91
N GLU A 110 7.10 22.19 10.64
CA GLU A 110 6.56 23.48 10.21
C GLU A 110 7.16 23.88 8.86
N ILE A 111 6.32 24.41 7.96
CA ILE A 111 6.71 24.96 6.67
C ILE A 111 6.29 26.43 6.65
N GLU A 112 7.27 27.32 6.55
CA GLU A 112 7.07 28.77 6.43
C GLU A 112 7.65 29.25 5.10
N GLU A 113 6.87 30.03 4.33
CA GLU A 113 7.31 30.60 3.03
C GLU A 113 7.95 29.54 2.10
N ASP A 114 7.33 28.36 2.00
CA ASP A 114 7.79 27.19 1.22
C ASP A 114 9.12 26.58 1.68
N SER A 115 9.55 26.83 2.92
CA SER A 115 10.75 26.25 3.53
C SER A 115 10.40 25.41 4.75
N LEU A 116 10.85 24.15 4.77
CA LEU A 116 10.79 23.31 5.97
C LEU A 116 11.70 23.90 7.05
N GLN A 117 11.13 24.13 8.23
CA GLN A 117 11.84 24.71 9.36
C GLN A 117 12.68 23.67 10.10
N ASP A 118 13.72 24.13 10.79
CA ASP A 118 14.52 23.30 11.68
C ASP A 118 13.67 22.63 12.77
N GLY A 119 14.09 21.45 13.22
CA GLY A 119 13.42 20.73 14.32
C GLY A 119 12.20 19.90 13.90
N TRP A 120 12.01 19.67 12.60
CA TRP A 120 11.08 18.63 12.12
C TRP A 120 11.55 17.23 12.56
N GLU A 121 10.59 16.33 12.71
CA GLU A 121 10.78 14.97 13.20
C GLU A 121 10.16 13.95 12.25
N MET A 122 10.79 12.77 12.15
CA MET A 122 10.22 11.62 11.44
C MET A 122 9.72 10.61 12.47
N VAL A 123 8.41 10.40 12.53
CA VAL A 123 7.81 9.30 13.29
C VAL A 123 7.54 8.13 12.35
N HIS A 124 7.52 6.89 12.87
CA HIS A 124 7.41 5.69 12.03
C HIS A 124 5.98 5.32 11.66
N ASN A 125 5.00 5.94 12.31
CA ASN A 125 3.60 5.84 11.96
C ASN A 125 2.78 6.93 12.63
N SER A 126 1.68 7.28 11.97
CA SER A 126 0.67 8.23 12.43
C SER A 126 -0.71 7.78 11.96
N VAL A 127 -1.76 8.46 12.41
CA VAL A 127 -3.14 8.18 11.98
C VAL A 127 -3.87 9.46 11.60
N GLY A 128 -4.95 9.33 10.83
CA GLY A 128 -5.86 10.43 10.54
C GLY A 128 -7.31 9.99 10.59
N TYR A 129 -8.21 10.87 11.00
CA TYR A 129 -9.65 10.64 10.96
C TYR A 129 -10.28 11.58 9.96
N MET A 130 -10.97 11.03 8.97
CA MET A 130 -11.69 11.79 7.96
C MET A 130 -13.19 11.59 8.08
N GLN A 131 -13.95 12.69 7.98
CA GLN A 131 -15.42 12.66 7.97
C GLN A 131 -15.98 12.79 6.55
N GLY A 132 -16.92 11.90 6.21
CA GLY A 132 -17.57 11.89 4.90
C GLY A 132 -16.80 11.11 3.85
N GLY A 133 -17.22 11.21 2.58
CA GLY A 133 -16.68 10.41 1.47
C GLY A 133 -16.05 11.20 0.33
N GLU A 134 -15.84 12.50 0.50
CA GLU A 134 -15.20 13.36 -0.51
C GLU A 134 -14.06 14.14 0.17
N PRO A 135 -12.98 14.48 -0.57
CA PRO A 135 -11.82 15.12 0.01
C PRO A 135 -12.14 16.56 0.46
N ASP A 136 -11.90 16.85 1.74
CA ASP A 136 -12.16 18.15 2.36
C ASP A 136 -11.11 18.38 3.47
N PRO A 137 -10.14 19.31 3.28
CA PRO A 137 -9.10 19.58 4.26
C PRO A 137 -9.65 19.97 5.65
N SER A 138 -10.88 20.49 5.73
CA SER A 138 -11.51 20.86 7.00
C SER A 138 -12.12 19.69 7.78
N LYS A 139 -12.14 18.49 7.16
CA LYS A 139 -12.79 17.29 7.70
C LYS A 139 -11.82 16.15 7.95
N ILE A 140 -10.52 16.42 7.93
CA ILE A 140 -9.50 15.45 8.32
C ILE A 140 -8.65 16.01 9.45
N GLU A 141 -8.39 15.18 10.46
CA GLU A 141 -7.50 15.50 11.57
C GLU A 141 -6.44 14.41 11.70
N PHE A 142 -5.17 14.82 11.76
CA PHE A 142 -4.02 13.92 11.92
C PHE A 142 -3.61 13.84 13.38
N SER A 143 -3.15 12.67 13.81
CA SER A 143 -2.74 12.42 15.18
C SER A 143 -1.46 11.58 15.24
N TRP A 144 -0.56 12.00 16.12
CA TRP A 144 0.64 11.30 16.55
C TRP A 144 0.77 11.45 18.07
N ARG A 145 1.67 10.70 18.71
CA ARG A 145 1.91 10.84 20.15
C ARG A 145 2.92 11.96 20.39
N LYS A 146 2.89 12.56 21.58
CA LYS A 146 3.91 13.52 22.02
C LYS A 146 4.61 12.98 23.25
N GLY A 147 5.93 13.11 23.30
CA GLY A 147 6.73 12.77 24.46
C GLY A 147 6.67 13.83 25.55
N GLU A 148 7.44 13.61 26.62
CA GLU A 148 7.44 14.50 27.78
C GLU A 148 7.98 15.90 27.47
N GLN A 149 8.86 16.02 26.46
CA GLN A 149 9.47 17.29 26.05
C GLN A 149 8.75 17.92 24.85
N GLY A 150 7.66 17.30 24.39
CA GLY A 150 6.87 17.75 23.25
C GLY A 150 7.32 17.19 21.90
N GLU A 151 8.35 16.35 21.88
CA GLU A 151 8.84 15.64 20.70
C GLU A 151 7.76 14.71 20.12
N ALA A 152 7.77 14.54 18.80
CA ALA A 152 6.85 13.67 18.11
C ALA A 152 7.25 12.19 18.31
N ILE A 153 6.27 11.38 18.70
CA ILE A 153 6.42 9.94 18.88
C ILE A 153 5.43 9.21 17.99
N SER A 154 5.87 8.08 17.44
CA SER A 154 5.02 7.18 16.64
C SER A 154 3.75 6.79 17.41
N MET A 155 2.62 6.66 16.69
CA MET A 155 1.36 6.23 17.30
C MET A 155 1.46 4.83 17.91
N PHE A 156 2.15 3.93 17.21
CA PHE A 156 2.36 2.54 17.55
C PHE A 156 3.85 2.22 17.59
N GLU A 157 4.35 1.86 18.78
CA GLU A 157 5.70 1.34 18.97
C GLU A 157 5.64 -0.16 19.28
N PRO A 158 6.58 -0.97 18.78
CA PRO A 158 6.63 -2.40 19.06
C PRO A 158 6.79 -2.68 20.56
N ARG A 159 5.87 -3.46 21.13
CA ARG A 159 5.84 -3.84 22.55
C ARG A 159 5.60 -5.33 22.76
N THR A 160 5.66 -6.11 21.68
CA THR A 160 5.54 -7.57 21.73
C THR A 160 6.79 -8.22 22.36
N PRO A 161 6.69 -9.40 23.01
CA PRO A 161 7.82 -10.02 23.71
C PRO A 161 9.08 -10.28 22.87
N GLY A 162 8.95 -10.41 21.54
CA GLY A 162 10.07 -10.64 20.63
C GLY A 162 10.70 -9.37 20.06
N THR A 163 10.29 -8.18 20.52
CA THR A 163 10.80 -6.89 20.03
C THR A 163 12.18 -6.55 20.59
N THR A 164 13.04 -5.95 19.77
CA THR A 164 14.30 -5.32 20.21
C THR A 164 14.21 -3.78 20.19
N GLU A 165 15.11 -3.09 20.91
CA GLU A 165 15.09 -1.62 21.08
C GLU A 165 15.25 -0.82 19.77
N ASP A 166 15.82 -1.42 18.73
CA ASP A 166 16.07 -0.81 17.43
C ASP A 166 15.00 -1.14 16.38
N GLU A 167 13.91 -1.80 16.80
CA GLU A 167 12.77 -2.13 15.93
C GLU A 167 11.67 -1.08 16.03
N TYR A 168 11.13 -0.69 14.88
CA TYR A 168 9.95 0.18 14.77
C TYR A 168 8.89 -0.46 13.87
N TYR A 169 7.69 0.12 13.83
CA TYR A 169 6.61 -0.35 12.97
C TYR A 169 6.41 0.54 11.76
N TRP A 170 6.50 -0.08 10.57
CA TRP A 170 5.71 0.34 9.43
C TRP A 170 4.39 -0.42 9.41
N LEU A 171 3.32 0.26 9.03
CA LEU A 171 1.99 -0.33 9.06
C LEU A 171 1.66 -0.93 7.69
N GLY A 172 1.12 -2.15 7.72
CA GLY A 172 0.51 -2.82 6.58
C GLY A 172 -0.99 -2.57 6.54
N ASP A 173 -1.69 -3.37 5.75
CA ASP A 173 -3.14 -3.26 5.61
C ASP A 173 -3.87 -3.70 6.89
N GLY A 174 -5.18 -3.58 6.90
CA GLY A 174 -6.01 -3.83 8.07
C GLY A 174 -7.47 -3.97 7.70
N PHE A 175 -8.29 -4.29 8.69
CA PHE A 175 -9.73 -4.38 8.47
C PHE A 175 -10.51 -4.20 9.77
N PHE A 176 -11.76 -3.80 9.62
CA PHE A 176 -12.75 -3.78 10.69
C PHE A 176 -13.41 -5.15 10.81
N ASN A 177 -13.36 -5.77 11.99
CA ASN A 177 -13.92 -7.10 12.21
C ASN A 177 -15.28 -7.04 12.92
N HIS A 178 -16.38 -7.16 12.18
CA HIS A 178 -17.73 -7.22 12.75
C HIS A 178 -17.96 -8.40 13.71
N ALA A 179 -17.19 -9.48 13.59
CA ALA A 179 -17.38 -10.70 14.37
C ALA A 179 -16.70 -10.66 15.76
N THR A 180 -15.66 -9.84 15.93
CA THR A 180 -14.89 -9.71 17.17
C THR A 180 -15.09 -8.33 17.78
N ASP A 181 -16.30 -8.09 18.29
CA ASP A 181 -16.70 -6.82 18.91
C ASP A 181 -16.25 -5.58 18.12
N SER A 182 -16.32 -5.59 16.78
CA SER A 182 -15.92 -4.43 15.95
C SER A 182 -14.45 -3.99 16.15
N THR A 183 -13.56 -4.91 16.50
CA THR A 183 -12.11 -4.67 16.63
C THR A 183 -11.52 -4.35 15.26
N ILE A 184 -10.69 -3.31 15.17
CA ILE A 184 -9.89 -3.04 13.98
C ILE A 184 -8.53 -3.73 14.14
N TYR A 185 -8.14 -4.52 13.14
CA TYR A 185 -6.84 -5.16 13.10
C TYR A 185 -5.95 -4.47 12.07
N ILE A 186 -4.70 -4.19 12.45
CA ILE A 186 -3.69 -3.58 11.59
C ILE A 186 -2.45 -4.48 11.60
N PHE A 187 -1.98 -4.89 10.42
CA PHE A 187 -0.69 -5.57 10.31
C PHE A 187 0.43 -4.56 10.53
N ALA A 188 1.45 -4.93 11.29
CA ALA A 188 2.56 -4.04 11.62
C ALA A 188 3.89 -4.76 11.33
N TYR A 189 4.60 -4.31 10.30
CA TYR A 189 5.91 -4.82 9.93
C TYR A 189 6.94 -4.32 10.93
N LYS A 190 7.67 -5.24 11.57
CA LYS A 190 8.83 -4.89 12.39
C LYS A 190 9.98 -4.56 11.45
N ILE A 191 10.45 -3.32 11.49
CA ILE A 191 11.53 -2.83 10.65
C ILE A 191 12.74 -2.53 11.52
N ARG A 192 13.93 -2.81 10.99
CA ARG A 192 15.22 -2.41 11.56
C ARG A 192 16.04 -1.67 10.50
N ASN A 193 16.73 -0.61 10.91
CA ASN A 193 17.70 0.06 10.06
C ASN A 193 18.97 -0.79 9.90
N VAL A 194 19.44 -0.96 8.67
CA VAL A 194 20.69 -1.66 8.36
C VAL A 194 21.68 -0.71 7.69
N PRO A 195 22.98 -0.71 8.07
CA PRO A 195 23.96 0.16 7.45
C PRO A 195 24.18 -0.16 5.96
N GLY A 196 24.15 0.87 5.11
CA GLY A 196 24.49 0.80 3.70
C GLY A 196 23.35 0.32 2.78
N GLY A 197 23.62 0.31 1.47
CA GLY A 197 22.63 0.01 0.44
C GLY A 197 21.78 1.22 0.04
N VAL A 198 21.00 1.06 -1.03
CA VAL A 198 20.04 2.09 -1.51
C VAL A 198 18.83 2.17 -0.58
N TYR A 199 18.45 1.04 0.02
CA TYR A 199 17.36 0.92 0.99
C TYR A 199 17.94 0.39 2.30
N PRO A 200 18.30 1.26 3.25
CA PRO A 200 19.05 0.90 4.46
C PRO A 200 18.14 0.37 5.58
N PHE A 201 17.23 -0.55 5.24
CA PHE A 201 16.30 -1.16 6.19
C PHE A 201 15.99 -2.62 5.83
N GLU A 202 15.53 -3.39 6.81
CA GLU A 202 14.97 -4.72 6.62
C GLU A 202 13.72 -4.93 7.48
N ASP A 203 12.72 -5.63 6.95
CA ASP A 203 11.64 -6.21 7.72
C ASP A 203 12.09 -7.52 8.37
N VAL A 204 11.90 -7.63 9.69
CA VAL A 204 12.37 -8.73 10.54
C VAL A 204 11.23 -9.53 11.17
N GLY A 205 9.99 -9.08 11.01
CA GLY A 205 8.81 -9.73 11.56
C GLY A 205 7.51 -9.03 11.18
N VAL A 206 6.39 -9.66 11.55
CA VAL A 206 5.04 -9.11 11.42
C VAL A 206 4.35 -9.26 12.78
N SER A 207 3.91 -8.15 13.35
CA SER A 207 2.98 -8.10 14.46
C SER A 207 1.57 -7.79 13.98
N LEU A 208 0.59 -8.05 14.84
CA LEU A 208 -0.79 -7.62 14.66
C LEU A 208 -1.16 -6.65 15.78
N ILE A 209 -1.65 -5.47 15.42
CA ILE A 209 -2.23 -4.50 16.34
C ILE A 209 -3.74 -4.68 16.33
N ALA A 210 -4.36 -4.78 17.49
CA ALA A 210 -5.80 -4.84 17.66
C ALA A 210 -6.28 -3.60 18.42
N LEU A 211 -7.12 -2.80 17.77
CA LEU A 211 -7.76 -1.62 18.32
C LEU A 211 -9.18 -1.98 18.76
N PRO A 212 -9.51 -1.91 20.07
CA PRO A 212 -10.86 -2.16 20.54
C PRO A 212 -11.88 -1.20 19.91
N LYS A 213 -13.15 -1.61 19.89
CA LYS A 213 -14.25 -0.78 19.37
C LYS A 213 -14.31 0.57 20.05
N GLY A 214 -14.36 1.61 19.23
CA GLY A 214 -14.44 2.99 19.71
C GLY A 214 -13.14 3.52 20.30
N SER A 215 -12.06 2.73 20.27
CA SER A 215 -10.73 3.25 20.61
C SER A 215 -10.34 4.40 19.68
N ARG A 216 -9.60 5.35 20.25
CA ARG A 216 -9.18 6.60 19.61
C ARG A 216 -7.74 6.90 20.02
N PRO A 217 -6.99 7.71 19.25
CA PRO A 217 -5.66 8.17 19.63
C PRO A 217 -5.61 8.67 21.08
N PRO A 218 -4.59 8.29 21.86
CA PRO A 218 -3.37 7.57 21.47
C PRO A 218 -3.47 6.03 21.48
N PHE A 219 -4.69 5.46 21.53
CA PHE A 219 -4.96 4.01 21.56
C PHE A 219 -4.29 3.28 22.73
N ASP A 220 -4.43 3.82 23.94
CA ASP A 220 -3.83 3.24 25.17
C ASP A 220 -4.33 1.83 25.49
N ASP A 221 -5.49 1.44 24.96
CA ASP A 221 -6.14 0.14 25.14
C ASP A 221 -5.86 -0.86 24.00
N GLN A 222 -4.97 -0.52 23.06
CA GLN A 222 -4.56 -1.44 22.01
C GLN A 222 -3.96 -2.75 22.58
N ARG A 223 -4.01 -3.81 21.78
CA ARG A 223 -3.19 -5.01 21.99
C ARG A 223 -2.25 -5.23 20.82
N GLN A 224 -1.10 -5.83 21.09
CA GLN A 224 -0.17 -6.28 20.06
C GLN A 224 0.08 -7.78 20.21
N MET A 225 0.18 -8.47 19.08
CA MET A 225 0.38 -9.91 19.02
C MET A 225 1.54 -10.23 18.08
N GLU A 226 2.34 -11.21 18.47
CA GLU A 226 3.28 -11.85 17.54
C GLU A 226 2.52 -12.71 16.54
N THR A 227 3.03 -12.83 15.31
CA THR A 227 2.40 -13.62 14.27
C THR A 227 3.39 -14.58 13.61
N PRO A 228 2.94 -15.74 13.09
CA PRO A 228 3.77 -16.63 12.28
C PRO A 228 3.81 -16.22 10.79
N LEU A 229 3.46 -14.98 10.48
CA LEU A 229 3.19 -14.50 9.11
C LEU A 229 4.43 -13.94 8.41
N PHE A 230 5.59 -14.07 9.05
CA PHE A 230 6.89 -13.72 8.53
C PHE A 230 7.77 -14.98 8.49
N ILE A 231 8.36 -15.27 7.32
CA ILE A 231 9.25 -16.41 7.11
C ILE A 231 10.47 -15.93 6.37
N LYS A 232 11.65 -16.07 6.98
CA LYS A 232 12.92 -15.62 6.38
C LYS A 232 13.21 -16.29 5.04
N ASP A 233 12.89 -17.57 4.91
CA ASP A 233 12.98 -18.31 3.66
C ASP A 233 11.95 -19.43 3.57
N SER A 234 11.21 -19.50 2.46
CA SER A 234 10.26 -20.55 2.18
C SER A 234 10.88 -21.69 1.35
N LYS A 235 11.72 -22.51 1.97
CA LYS A 235 12.34 -23.71 1.35
C LYS A 235 13.09 -23.35 0.04
N GLY A 236 13.91 -22.30 0.08
CA GLY A 236 14.69 -21.79 -1.05
C GLY A 236 13.93 -20.91 -2.04
N ARG A 237 12.64 -20.63 -1.79
CA ARG A 237 11.83 -19.73 -2.64
C ARG A 237 11.85 -18.27 -2.17
N GLY A 238 12.61 -17.96 -1.12
CA GLY A 238 12.77 -16.62 -0.57
C GLY A 238 11.77 -16.29 0.54
N LYS A 239 11.96 -15.08 1.09
CA LYS A 239 11.20 -14.53 2.22
C LYS A 239 9.70 -14.47 1.93
N VAL A 240 8.87 -14.76 2.93
CA VAL A 240 7.40 -14.63 2.89
C VAL A 240 6.93 -13.65 3.95
N VAL A 241 6.06 -12.72 3.57
CA VAL A 241 5.46 -11.71 4.46
C VAL A 241 3.99 -11.55 4.11
N PHE A 242 3.07 -11.81 5.04
CA PHE A 242 1.63 -11.52 4.87
C PHE A 242 1.22 -10.20 5.54
N GLY A 243 0.07 -9.67 5.14
CA GLY A 243 -0.48 -8.41 5.64
C GLY A 243 -0.39 -7.25 4.65
N ILE A 244 0.05 -7.51 3.41
CA ILE A 244 0.23 -6.48 2.37
C ILE A 244 -1.08 -6.01 1.74
N SER A 245 -2.13 -6.81 1.91
CA SER A 245 -3.51 -6.46 1.59
C SER A 245 -4.45 -7.40 2.34
N VAL A 246 -5.60 -6.88 2.77
CA VAL A 246 -6.65 -7.63 3.48
C VAL A 246 -7.98 -7.40 2.78
N MET A 247 -8.75 -8.47 2.61
CA MET A 247 -10.09 -8.41 2.03
C MET A 247 -11.06 -9.24 2.88
N ALA A 248 -11.95 -8.55 3.59
CA ALA A 248 -12.99 -9.19 4.38
C ALA A 248 -14.14 -9.68 3.48
N ASN A 249 -14.29 -11.00 3.33
CA ASN A 249 -15.41 -11.60 2.60
C ASN A 249 -16.57 -11.96 3.54
N THR A 250 -17.04 -10.96 4.29
CA THR A 250 -18.08 -11.13 5.32
C THR A 250 -19.33 -10.32 4.98
N ALA A 251 -20.47 -10.72 5.56
CA ALA A 251 -21.72 -10.00 5.37
C ALA A 251 -21.66 -8.58 5.96
N GLY A 252 -20.96 -8.41 7.09
CA GLY A 252 -20.77 -7.11 7.73
C GLY A 252 -19.95 -6.14 6.88
N ALA A 253 -18.93 -6.64 6.18
CA ALA A 253 -18.11 -5.83 5.29
C ALA A 253 -18.82 -5.41 3.98
N GLY A 254 -20.04 -5.90 3.74
CA GLY A 254 -20.76 -5.65 2.50
C GLY A 254 -20.21 -6.42 1.31
N ALA A 255 -19.54 -7.55 1.55
CA ALA A 255 -19.01 -8.38 0.46
C ALA A 255 -20.15 -8.94 -0.41
N PRO A 256 -19.97 -9.04 -1.75
CA PRO A 256 -21.05 -9.45 -2.66
C PRO A 256 -21.45 -10.92 -2.52
N LYS A 257 -20.52 -11.79 -2.12
CA LYS A 257 -20.72 -13.23 -1.91
C LYS A 257 -20.00 -13.69 -0.64
N PRO A 258 -20.52 -13.29 0.53
CA PRO A 258 -19.83 -13.49 1.79
C PRO A 258 -19.71 -14.98 2.13
N ASP A 259 -18.52 -15.41 2.51
CA ASP A 259 -18.23 -16.77 2.97
C ASP A 259 -17.75 -16.83 4.44
N GLY A 260 -17.63 -15.66 5.10
CA GLY A 260 -17.24 -15.55 6.49
C GLY A 260 -15.72 -15.60 6.72
N TYR A 261 -14.92 -15.54 5.65
CA TYR A 261 -13.47 -15.52 5.74
C TYR A 261 -12.89 -14.12 5.55
N ILE A 262 -11.77 -13.90 6.22
CA ILE A 262 -10.86 -12.80 5.95
C ILE A 262 -9.74 -13.35 5.07
N TYR A 263 -9.56 -12.76 3.89
CA TYR A 263 -8.46 -13.07 2.99
C TYR A 263 -7.31 -12.13 3.27
N VAL A 264 -6.12 -12.69 3.49
CA VAL A 264 -4.90 -11.93 3.80
C VAL A 264 -3.86 -12.28 2.75
N TYR A 265 -3.44 -11.27 1.99
CA TYR A 265 -2.47 -11.42 0.93
C TYR A 265 -1.04 -11.22 1.46
N GLY A 266 -0.10 -11.90 0.81
CA GLY A 266 1.30 -11.89 1.18
C GLY A 266 2.22 -11.87 -0.04
N LEU A 267 3.49 -11.57 0.19
CA LEU A 267 4.54 -11.61 -0.82
C LEU A 267 5.48 -12.78 -0.59
N ARG A 268 6.01 -13.34 -1.68
CA ARG A 268 7.15 -14.25 -1.63
C ARG A 268 8.27 -13.86 -2.58
N GLY A 269 9.46 -13.82 -2.02
CA GLY A 269 10.73 -13.82 -2.74
C GLY A 269 10.96 -12.57 -3.61
N PRO A 270 12.09 -12.55 -4.35
CA PRO A 270 12.50 -11.37 -5.13
C PRO A 270 11.60 -11.12 -6.35
N ARG A 271 10.87 -12.14 -6.83
CA ARG A 271 9.88 -11.98 -7.92
C ARG A 271 8.58 -11.31 -7.48
N LYS A 272 8.44 -11.01 -6.18
CA LYS A 272 7.23 -10.41 -5.60
C LYS A 272 5.98 -11.22 -5.97
N GLU A 273 6.02 -12.52 -5.66
CA GLU A 273 4.90 -13.42 -5.91
C GLU A 273 3.78 -13.14 -4.92
N LEU A 274 2.57 -12.90 -5.42
CA LEU A 274 1.38 -12.71 -4.58
C LEU A 274 0.88 -14.05 -4.07
N LEU A 275 0.79 -14.21 -2.76
CA LEU A 275 0.21 -15.35 -2.05
C LEU A 275 -1.09 -14.93 -1.37
N VAL A 276 -1.90 -15.91 -0.96
CA VAL A 276 -3.11 -15.66 -0.17
C VAL A 276 -3.30 -16.71 0.92
N ALA A 277 -3.67 -16.22 2.09
CA ALA A 277 -4.19 -16.99 3.20
C ALA A 277 -5.65 -16.60 3.46
N ARG A 278 -6.39 -17.46 4.15
CA ARG A 278 -7.69 -17.12 4.72
C ARG A 278 -7.86 -17.67 6.13
N VAL A 279 -8.72 -17.02 6.90
CA VAL A 279 -9.11 -17.44 8.25
C VAL A 279 -10.57 -17.03 8.50
N PRO A 280 -11.38 -17.83 9.22
CA PRO A 280 -12.71 -17.39 9.63
C PRO A 280 -12.63 -16.11 10.45
N ASP A 281 -13.52 -15.15 10.21
CA ASP A 281 -13.55 -13.84 10.89
C ASP A 281 -13.51 -13.92 12.43
N LYS A 282 -14.26 -14.87 13.01
CA LYS A 282 -14.30 -15.14 14.46
C LYS A 282 -13.02 -15.75 15.03
N ALA A 283 -12.17 -16.32 14.18
CA ALA A 283 -10.95 -17.02 14.56
C ALA A 283 -9.68 -16.29 14.10
N PHE A 284 -9.78 -15.00 13.76
CA PHE A 284 -8.70 -14.24 13.16
C PHE A 284 -7.40 -14.27 13.98
N GLU A 285 -7.50 -14.17 15.32
CA GLU A 285 -6.35 -14.25 16.24
C GLU A 285 -5.84 -15.68 16.48
N ASP A 286 -6.57 -16.72 16.08
CA ASP A 286 -6.13 -18.12 16.20
C ASP A 286 -5.39 -18.55 14.93
N PHE A 287 -4.07 -18.34 14.93
CA PHE A 287 -3.20 -18.70 13.80
C PHE A 287 -3.22 -20.20 13.42
N SER A 288 -3.74 -21.09 14.26
CA SER A 288 -3.93 -22.51 13.90
C SER A 288 -5.09 -22.73 12.92
N GLN A 289 -6.01 -21.77 12.82
CA GLN A 289 -7.16 -21.81 11.90
C GLN A 289 -6.84 -21.23 10.52
N TRP A 290 -5.69 -20.57 10.37
CA TRP A 290 -5.27 -20.00 9.10
C TRP A 290 -4.99 -21.09 8.08
N ARG A 291 -5.38 -20.84 6.82
CA ARG A 291 -5.11 -21.72 5.70
C ARG A 291 -4.49 -20.94 4.55
N TYR A 292 -3.56 -21.56 3.86
CA TYR A 292 -2.81 -20.99 2.73
C TYR A 292 -3.24 -21.69 1.45
N TRP A 293 -3.48 -20.92 0.39
CA TRP A 293 -3.91 -21.46 -0.89
C TRP A 293 -2.74 -22.12 -1.62
N ASP A 294 -2.81 -23.42 -1.88
CA ASP A 294 -1.74 -24.18 -2.57
C ASP A 294 -1.87 -24.22 -4.09
N GLY A 295 -2.87 -23.53 -4.64
CA GLY A 295 -3.21 -23.55 -6.07
C GLY A 295 -4.43 -24.41 -6.39
N THR A 296 -4.79 -25.32 -5.49
CA THR A 296 -5.91 -26.26 -5.64
C THR A 296 -6.83 -26.30 -4.43
N ASP A 297 -6.26 -26.28 -3.22
CA ASP A 297 -6.94 -26.41 -1.94
C ASP A 297 -6.33 -25.50 -0.87
N TRP A 298 -6.97 -25.48 0.30
CA TRP A 298 -6.56 -24.71 1.47
C TRP A 298 -5.77 -25.57 2.45
N ASN A 299 -4.49 -25.25 2.63
CA ASN A 299 -3.53 -26.04 3.40
C ASN A 299 -3.09 -25.33 4.70
N THR A 300 -2.54 -26.06 5.66
CA THR A 300 -1.96 -25.50 6.90
C THR A 300 -0.50 -25.09 6.72
N ASP A 301 0.25 -25.72 5.81
CA ASP A 301 1.66 -25.38 5.57
C ASP A 301 1.76 -24.14 4.67
N VAL A 302 2.21 -23.01 5.23
CA VAL A 302 2.51 -21.78 4.49
C VAL A 302 3.51 -22.00 3.35
N HIS A 303 4.42 -22.97 3.47
CA HIS A 303 5.34 -23.32 2.39
C HIS A 303 4.66 -24.05 1.22
N SER A 304 3.39 -24.44 1.32
CA SER A 304 2.64 -24.96 0.18
C SER A 304 2.05 -23.85 -0.70
N ALA A 305 2.00 -22.61 -0.21
CA ALA A 305 1.29 -21.52 -0.89
C ALA A 305 1.74 -21.34 -2.34
N ALA A 306 0.79 -21.27 -3.27
CA ALA A 306 1.04 -21.01 -4.68
C ALA A 306 0.96 -19.51 -4.99
N ALA A 307 1.75 -19.08 -5.97
CA ALA A 307 1.69 -17.73 -6.48
C ALA A 307 0.41 -17.53 -7.31
N LEU A 308 -0.36 -16.49 -7.00
CA LEU A 308 -1.54 -16.06 -7.77
C LEU A 308 -1.13 -15.25 -9.00
N THR A 309 -0.08 -14.43 -8.84
CA THR A 309 0.56 -13.55 -9.83
C THR A 309 1.93 -13.15 -9.28
N SER A 310 2.66 -12.29 -9.98
CA SER A 310 3.97 -11.77 -9.56
C SER A 310 4.16 -10.31 -9.97
N ARG A 311 5.31 -9.73 -9.59
CA ARG A 311 5.68 -8.33 -9.89
C ARG A 311 4.76 -7.28 -9.26
N VAL A 312 4.15 -7.61 -8.11
CA VAL A 312 3.35 -6.67 -7.33
C VAL A 312 4.22 -5.88 -6.34
N SER A 313 3.69 -4.79 -5.77
CA SER A 313 4.37 -3.96 -4.77
C SER A 313 4.24 -4.49 -3.34
N ASN A 314 5.06 -3.96 -2.43
CA ASN A 314 5.03 -4.31 -1.00
C ASN A 314 3.73 -3.88 -0.32
N GLU A 315 3.08 -2.86 -0.86
CA GLU A 315 1.73 -2.45 -0.50
C GLU A 315 0.87 -2.50 -1.75
N MET A 316 -0.32 -3.06 -1.62
CA MET A 316 -1.27 -3.16 -2.71
C MET A 316 -2.69 -3.28 -2.15
N SER A 317 -3.67 -3.44 -3.03
CA SER A 317 -5.05 -3.73 -2.65
C SER A 317 -5.61 -4.88 -3.47
N VAL A 318 -6.50 -5.67 -2.86
CA VAL A 318 -7.44 -6.55 -3.56
C VAL A 318 -8.83 -6.24 -3.03
N SER A 319 -9.75 -5.85 -3.90
CA SER A 319 -11.12 -5.48 -3.52
C SER A 319 -12.14 -6.16 -4.42
N PHE A 320 -13.37 -6.31 -3.92
CA PHE A 320 -14.47 -6.87 -4.70
C PHE A 320 -14.95 -5.89 -5.78
N MET A 321 -15.24 -6.44 -6.95
CA MET A 321 -16.09 -5.82 -7.96
C MET A 321 -17.56 -6.16 -7.69
N GLU A 322 -18.49 -5.37 -8.21
CA GLU A 322 -19.94 -5.55 -7.99
C GLU A 322 -20.46 -6.94 -8.41
N ASP A 323 -19.85 -7.57 -9.41
CA ASP A 323 -20.23 -8.91 -9.90
C ASP A 323 -19.60 -10.08 -9.10
N GLY A 324 -18.82 -9.76 -8.07
CA GLY A 324 -18.13 -10.71 -7.21
C GLY A 324 -16.78 -11.20 -7.73
N ARG A 325 -16.28 -10.66 -8.84
CA ARG A 325 -14.85 -10.73 -9.18
C ARG A 325 -14.04 -9.89 -8.19
N VAL A 326 -12.72 -10.00 -8.27
CA VAL A 326 -11.81 -9.12 -7.52
C VAL A 326 -10.94 -8.31 -8.45
N ILE A 327 -10.56 -7.11 -8.03
CA ILE A 327 -9.61 -6.26 -8.71
C ILE A 327 -8.46 -5.96 -7.77
N ALA A 328 -7.25 -6.22 -8.25
CA ALA A 328 -6.00 -5.86 -7.60
C ALA A 328 -5.45 -4.58 -8.20
N ALA A 329 -4.98 -3.65 -7.37
CA ALA A 329 -4.24 -2.44 -7.79
C ALA A 329 -2.91 -2.37 -7.03
N TYR A 330 -1.82 -2.12 -7.77
CA TYR A 330 -0.45 -2.16 -7.26
C TYR A 330 0.53 -1.37 -8.13
N GLN A 331 1.70 -1.03 -7.60
CA GLN A 331 2.82 -0.54 -8.41
C GLN A 331 3.54 -1.73 -9.05
N LEU A 332 3.73 -1.71 -10.36
CA LEU A 332 4.43 -2.79 -11.06
C LEU A 332 5.90 -2.82 -10.61
N ASP A 333 6.44 -4.01 -10.34
CA ASP A 333 7.86 -4.19 -9.95
C ASP A 333 8.29 -3.46 -8.66
N THR A 334 7.35 -3.21 -7.73
CA THR A 334 7.59 -2.55 -6.43
C THR A 334 7.87 -1.05 -6.52
N ASN A 335 8.89 -0.64 -7.27
CA ASN A 335 9.26 0.75 -7.49
C ASN A 335 9.39 0.99 -9.01
N SER A 336 8.46 1.74 -9.56
CA SER A 336 8.28 1.96 -11.00
C SER A 336 7.26 3.05 -11.19
N PRO A 337 7.31 3.85 -12.26
CA PRO A 337 6.24 4.81 -12.52
C PRO A 337 4.92 4.17 -12.93
N THR A 338 4.86 2.85 -13.16
CA THR A 338 3.67 2.17 -13.68
C THR A 338 2.74 1.68 -12.58
N VAL A 339 1.54 2.27 -12.50
CA VAL A 339 0.41 1.72 -11.75
C VAL A 339 -0.31 0.69 -12.61
N ALA A 340 -0.55 -0.49 -12.06
CA ALA A 340 -1.18 -1.60 -12.76
C ALA A 340 -2.42 -2.11 -12.01
N ILE A 341 -3.34 -2.70 -12.78
CA ILE A 341 -4.47 -3.46 -12.24
C ILE A 341 -4.52 -4.88 -12.82
N GLN A 342 -5.04 -5.83 -12.03
CA GLN A 342 -5.37 -7.19 -12.46
C GLN A 342 -6.74 -7.60 -11.95
N VAL A 343 -7.55 -8.20 -12.83
CA VAL A 343 -8.86 -8.75 -12.44
C VAL A 343 -8.73 -10.24 -12.19
N GLY A 344 -9.18 -10.70 -11.03
CA GLY A 344 -9.30 -12.10 -10.64
C GLY A 344 -10.74 -12.58 -10.68
N ARG A 345 -10.96 -13.86 -11.05
CA ARG A 345 -12.31 -14.46 -11.02
C ARG A 345 -12.86 -14.65 -9.59
N SER A 346 -11.98 -14.72 -8.60
CA SER A 346 -12.29 -14.94 -7.20
C SER A 346 -11.14 -14.39 -6.33
N PRO A 347 -11.25 -14.37 -4.99
CA PRO A 347 -10.15 -13.97 -4.10
C PRO A 347 -8.82 -14.71 -4.35
N VAL A 348 -8.86 -15.94 -4.88
CA VAL A 348 -7.68 -16.75 -5.22
C VAL A 348 -7.37 -16.76 -6.72
N GLY A 349 -8.03 -15.90 -7.50
CA GLY A 349 -7.88 -15.84 -8.95
C GLY A 349 -8.75 -16.87 -9.71
N PRO A 350 -8.31 -17.35 -10.89
CA PRO A 350 -7.09 -16.92 -11.58
C PRO A 350 -7.16 -15.43 -11.96
N PHE A 351 -6.03 -14.73 -11.81
CA PHE A 351 -5.86 -13.34 -12.25
C PHE A 351 -5.56 -13.28 -13.74
N GLN A 352 -6.16 -12.32 -14.43
CA GLN A 352 -5.84 -11.98 -15.82
C GLN A 352 -4.47 -11.28 -15.92
N PRO A 353 -3.85 -11.21 -17.10
CA PRO A 353 -2.67 -10.36 -17.31
C PRO A 353 -2.92 -8.92 -16.83
N TYR A 354 -1.88 -8.28 -16.31
CA TYR A 354 -1.98 -6.91 -15.83
C TYR A 354 -2.27 -5.94 -16.96
N LYS A 355 -2.95 -4.85 -16.61
CA LYS A 355 -3.07 -3.66 -17.45
C LYS A 355 -2.37 -2.52 -16.75
N ALA A 356 -1.39 -1.91 -17.42
CA ALA A 356 -0.88 -0.61 -17.01
C ALA A 356 -1.98 0.43 -17.21
N VAL A 357 -2.31 1.19 -16.17
CA VAL A 357 -3.43 2.14 -16.20
C VAL A 357 -2.98 3.57 -16.05
N TYR A 358 -1.83 3.80 -15.40
CA TYR A 358 -1.33 5.14 -15.15
C TYR A 358 0.21 5.12 -15.06
N GLU A 359 0.83 6.20 -15.52
CA GLU A 359 2.25 6.48 -15.38
C GLU A 359 2.40 7.71 -14.48
N THR A 360 3.09 7.56 -13.35
CA THR A 360 3.22 8.60 -12.34
C THR A 360 4.16 9.70 -12.83
N PRO A 361 3.73 10.97 -12.90
CA PRO A 361 4.53 12.04 -13.49
C PRO A 361 5.69 12.51 -12.63
N GLU A 362 5.68 12.25 -11.32
CA GLU A 362 6.63 12.81 -10.36
C GLU A 362 8.07 12.38 -10.64
N ILE A 363 8.27 11.21 -11.25
CA ILE A 363 9.60 10.72 -11.66
C ILE A 363 10.28 11.59 -12.73
N TYR A 364 9.56 12.52 -13.34
CA TYR A 364 10.09 13.46 -14.34
C TYR A 364 10.35 14.85 -13.76
N GLU A 365 9.99 15.10 -12.50
CA GLU A 365 10.19 16.39 -11.83
C GLU A 365 11.62 16.53 -11.30
N ASP A 366 12.18 15.45 -10.75
CA ASP A 366 13.57 15.34 -10.31
C ASP A 366 14.09 13.91 -10.56
N ILE A 367 15.39 13.77 -10.83
CA ILE A 367 16.05 12.47 -11.05
C ILE A 367 16.07 11.60 -9.79
N ASP A 368 16.02 12.24 -8.62
CA ASP A 368 16.05 11.55 -7.34
C ASP A 368 14.66 11.00 -6.95
N PHE A 369 13.59 11.45 -7.61
CA PHE A 369 12.22 11.04 -7.29
C PHE A 369 11.85 9.67 -7.84
N TYR A 370 11.13 8.91 -7.01
CA TYR A 370 10.57 7.62 -7.37
C TYR A 370 9.18 7.42 -6.77
N THR A 371 8.41 6.52 -7.37
CA THR A 371 7.02 6.24 -6.99
C THR A 371 6.77 4.75 -6.76
N TYR A 372 5.93 4.46 -5.77
CA TYR A 372 5.79 3.10 -5.25
C TYR A 372 4.46 2.90 -4.54
N ASN A 373 4.16 1.63 -4.22
CA ASN A 373 3.10 1.24 -3.29
C ASN A 373 1.69 1.74 -3.64
N ALA A 374 1.34 1.73 -4.94
CA ALA A 374 -0.03 2.03 -5.35
C ALA A 374 -1.05 1.05 -4.75
N LYS A 375 -2.20 1.54 -4.30
CA LYS A 375 -3.27 0.74 -3.69
C LYS A 375 -4.61 1.48 -3.72
N ALA A 376 -5.70 0.73 -3.85
CA ALA A 376 -7.05 1.25 -3.92
C ALA A 376 -7.70 1.39 -2.53
N HIS A 377 -8.63 2.34 -2.43
CA HIS A 377 -9.43 2.65 -1.25
C HIS A 377 -10.92 2.39 -1.55
N PRO A 378 -11.40 1.14 -1.44
CA PRO A 378 -12.70 0.76 -2.01
C PRO A 378 -13.88 1.50 -1.35
N HIS A 379 -13.92 1.69 -0.02
CA HIS A 379 -15.01 2.47 0.61
C HIS A 379 -15.05 3.94 0.16
N LEU A 380 -13.89 4.54 -0.13
CA LEU A 380 -13.75 5.92 -0.63
C LEU A 380 -13.97 6.03 -2.14
N SER A 381 -14.04 4.90 -2.84
CA SER A 381 -14.24 4.88 -4.29
C SER A 381 -15.70 5.14 -4.66
N LYS A 382 -15.91 5.72 -5.84
CA LYS A 382 -17.25 5.84 -6.44
C LYS A 382 -17.65 4.50 -7.09
N PRO A 383 -18.95 4.18 -7.19
CA PRO A 383 -19.40 2.98 -7.93
C PRO A 383 -18.82 2.96 -9.35
N GLY A 384 -18.27 1.82 -9.78
CA GLY A 384 -17.60 1.66 -11.08
C GLY A 384 -16.22 2.32 -11.22
N GLU A 385 -15.61 2.72 -10.12
CA GLU A 385 -14.31 3.42 -10.10
C GLU A 385 -13.42 2.88 -8.96
N LEU A 386 -12.11 2.99 -9.10
CA LEU A 386 -11.15 2.86 -8.00
C LEU A 386 -10.54 4.23 -7.71
N LEU A 387 -10.57 4.67 -6.46
CA LEU A 387 -9.65 5.67 -5.94
C LEU A 387 -8.36 4.94 -5.53
N ILE A 388 -7.24 5.30 -6.13
CA ILE A 388 -5.93 4.70 -5.88
C ILE A 388 -4.97 5.76 -5.37
N SER A 389 -4.30 5.52 -4.25
CA SER A 389 -3.15 6.31 -3.83
C SER A 389 -1.86 5.63 -4.26
N TYR A 390 -0.77 6.40 -4.40
CA TYR A 390 0.61 5.92 -4.47
C TYR A 390 1.53 6.89 -3.74
N ASN A 391 2.73 6.43 -3.38
CA ASN A 391 3.68 7.21 -2.60
C ASN A 391 4.77 7.77 -3.51
N VAL A 392 5.29 8.93 -3.13
CA VAL A 392 6.39 9.64 -3.79
C VAL A 392 7.50 9.83 -2.77
N ASN A 393 8.70 9.44 -3.12
CA ASN A 393 9.86 9.55 -2.24
C ASN A 393 11.13 9.86 -3.08
N SER A 394 12.25 10.13 -2.41
CA SER A 394 13.50 10.54 -3.01
C SER A 394 14.68 9.64 -2.59
N PHE A 395 15.62 9.41 -3.52
CA PHE A 395 16.91 8.76 -3.25
C PHE A 395 17.88 9.66 -2.45
N ASP A 396 17.69 10.98 -2.47
CA ASP A 396 18.35 11.97 -1.61
C ASP A 396 17.33 12.70 -0.72
N PHE A 397 16.63 11.90 0.09
CA PHE A 397 15.51 12.36 0.93
C PHE A 397 15.81 13.65 1.70
N ILE A 398 16.98 13.76 2.32
CA ILE A 398 17.31 14.89 3.21
C ILE A 398 17.47 16.18 2.40
N ASP A 399 18.14 16.14 1.25
CA ASP A 399 18.26 17.34 0.42
C ASP A 399 16.90 17.73 -0.19
N ASP A 400 16.18 16.73 -0.72
CA ASP A 400 14.93 16.96 -1.43
C ASP A 400 13.78 17.41 -0.54
N ILE A 401 13.69 16.94 0.72
CA ILE A 401 12.64 17.42 1.62
C ILE A 401 12.81 18.90 1.95
N HIS A 402 14.04 19.44 1.95
CA HIS A 402 14.26 20.88 2.15
C HIS A 402 14.03 21.69 0.87
N ARG A 403 14.32 21.12 -0.32
CA ARG A 403 14.03 21.76 -1.61
C ARG A 403 12.56 21.72 -2.00
N HIS A 404 11.87 20.64 -1.62
CA HIS A 404 10.52 20.30 -2.04
C HIS A 404 9.67 19.84 -0.84
N PRO A 405 9.44 20.71 0.17
CA PRO A 405 8.86 20.30 1.46
C PRO A 405 7.40 19.83 1.39
N HIS A 406 6.75 20.00 0.25
CA HIS A 406 5.39 19.52 0.00
C HIS A 406 5.34 18.26 -0.86
N HIS A 407 6.48 17.72 -1.31
CA HIS A 407 6.49 16.75 -2.39
C HIS A 407 6.42 15.29 -1.92
N LEU A 408 7.11 14.95 -0.82
CA LEU A 408 7.22 13.59 -0.26
C LEU A 408 5.96 13.20 0.53
N ARG A 409 4.84 13.17 -0.19
CA ARG A 409 3.50 12.86 0.30
C ARG A 409 2.74 12.04 -0.75
N PRO A 410 1.63 11.40 -0.38
CA PRO A 410 0.86 10.57 -1.29
C PRO A 410 0.25 11.37 -2.45
N ARG A 411 0.03 10.69 -3.57
CA ARG A 411 -0.69 11.17 -4.76
C ARG A 411 -1.90 10.28 -5.02
N PHE A 412 -2.90 10.80 -5.72
CA PHE A 412 -4.16 10.08 -5.95
C PHE A 412 -4.58 10.09 -7.41
N ILE A 413 -5.04 8.92 -7.88
CA ILE A 413 -5.68 8.76 -9.18
C ILE A 413 -7.04 8.09 -9.03
N THR A 414 -7.88 8.26 -10.03
CA THR A 414 -9.11 7.50 -10.20
C THR A 414 -9.01 6.65 -11.46
N VAL A 415 -9.52 5.43 -11.40
CA VAL A 415 -9.56 4.49 -12.53
C VAL A 415 -10.99 3.99 -12.72
N LYS A 416 -11.62 4.36 -13.84
CA LYS A 416 -12.94 3.85 -14.24
C LYS A 416 -12.78 2.55 -15.03
N TYR A 417 -13.59 1.53 -14.73
CA TYR A 417 -13.45 0.18 -15.29
C TYR A 417 -14.77 -0.49 -15.69
#